data_AF-A0ABD0QKJ9-F1
#
_entry.id   AF-A0ABD0QKJ9-F1
#
_cell.length_a   1.000
_cell.length_b   1.000
_cell.length_c   1.000
_cell.angle_alpha   90.00
_cell.angle_beta   90.00
_cell.angle_gamma   90.00
#
_symmetry.space_group_name_H-M   'P 1'
#
loop_
_entity.id
_entity.type
_entity.pdbx_description
1 polymer ?
#
loop_
_entity_poly.entity_id
_entity_poly.type
_entity_poly.pdbx_seq_one_letter_code
_entity_poly.pdbx_strand_id
1 'polypeptide(L)' 'MVKLSKLEVPEEIKQVIEPIKDNDAAIRNYGIQQAVEMCKVLLASGEVPGLHFYTLNREVATIEVLRQLGLWAEDPR' A
#
# COMPACT_ATOMS: atom_id res chain seq x y z
N MET A 1 -3.72 8.53 7.99
CA MET A 1 -3.83 9.16 6.66
C MET A 1 -4.69 10.42 6.66
N VAL A 2 -5.97 10.38 7.09
CA VAL A 2 -6.85 11.57 7.11
C VAL A 2 -6.21 12.82 7.76
N LYS A 3 -5.51 12.65 8.90
CA LYS A 3 -4.79 13.76 9.55
C LYS A 3 -3.66 14.36 8.69
N LEU A 4 -3.00 13.54 7.88
CA LEU A 4 -1.88 13.93 7.00
C LEU A 4 -2.38 14.55 5.70
N SER A 5 -3.30 13.88 4.99
CA SER A 5 -3.78 14.30 3.66
C SER A 5 -4.94 15.28 3.68
N LYS A 6 -5.67 15.38 4.80
CA LYS A 6 -6.94 16.13 4.93
C LYS A 6 -8.04 15.64 3.97
N LEU A 7 -7.93 14.40 3.50
CA LEU A 7 -8.92 13.74 2.64
C LEU A 7 -9.76 12.73 3.42
N GLU A 8 -10.92 12.41 2.87
CA GLU A 8 -11.79 11.35 3.38
C GLU A 8 -11.39 9.98 2.81
N VAL A 9 -11.62 8.93 3.60
CA VAL A 9 -11.42 7.56 3.12
C VAL A 9 -12.65 7.14 2.29
N PRO A 10 -12.46 6.58 1.08
CA PRO A 10 -13.55 6.03 0.27
C PRO A 10 -14.40 5.01 1.03
N GLU A 11 -15.70 4.99 0.76
CA GLU A 11 -16.64 4.16 1.50
C GLU A 11 -16.43 2.67 1.26
N GLU A 12 -16.01 2.31 0.05
CA GLU A 12 -15.68 0.95 -0.36
C GLU A 12 -14.53 0.37 0.49
N ILE A 13 -13.55 1.22 0.85
CA ILE A 13 -12.44 0.82 1.73
C ILE A 13 -12.93 0.65 3.17
N LYS A 14 -13.78 1.55 3.66
CA LYS A 14 -14.33 1.46 5.03
C LYS A 14 -15.17 0.20 5.21
N GLN A 15 -16.02 -0.13 4.24
CA GLN A 15 -16.89 -1.31 4.27
C GLN A 15 -16.10 -2.61 4.38
N VAL A 16 -14.92 -2.69 3.77
CA VAL A 16 -14.04 -3.87 3.88
C VAL A 16 -13.27 -3.89 5.20
N ILE A 17 -12.85 -2.72 5.70
CA ILE A 17 -12.04 -2.63 6.94
C ILE A 17 -12.90 -2.82 8.20
N GLU A 18 -14.13 -2.30 8.24
CA GLU A 18 -14.96 -2.31 9.45
C GLU A 18 -15.17 -3.72 10.04
N PRO A 19 -15.44 -4.78 9.25
CA PRO A 19 -15.55 -6.15 9.76
C PRO A 19 -14.24 -6.74 10.30
N ILE A 20 -13.09 -6.23 9.87
CA ILE A 20 -11.75 -6.72 10.24
C ILE A 20 -10.99 -5.73 11.13
N LYS A 21 -11.67 -4.73 11.68
CA LYS A 21 -11.04 -3.58 12.35
C LYS A 21 -10.15 -3.93 13.54
N ASP A 22 -10.41 -5.05 14.20
CA ASP A 22 -9.65 -5.54 15.34
C ASP A 22 -8.56 -6.56 14.93
N ASN A 23 -8.37 -6.78 13.62
CA ASN A 23 -7.37 -7.68 13.07
C ASN A 23 -6.35 -6.91 12.22
N ASP A 24 -5.33 -6.36 12.89
CA ASP A 24 -4.24 -5.61 12.26
C ASP A 24 -3.56 -6.36 11.10
N ALA A 25 -3.44 -7.68 11.20
CA ALA A 25 -2.81 -8.49 10.15
C ALA A 25 -3.69 -8.53 8.89
N ALA A 26 -5.01 -8.72 9.05
CA ALA A 26 -5.96 -8.70 7.94
C ALA A 26 -6.01 -7.31 7.27
N ILE A 27 -6.05 -6.23 8.07
CA ILE A 27 -6.04 -4.85 7.55
C ILE A 27 -4.76 -4.58 6.76
N ARG A 28 -3.60 -5.00 7.29
CA ARG A 28 -2.32 -4.84 6.59
C ARG A 28 -2.30 -5.59 5.26
N ASN A 29 -2.74 -6.85 5.25
CA ASN A 29 -2.78 -7.65 4.03
C ASN A 29 -3.69 -7.04 2.95
N TYR A 30 -4.87 -6.53 3.36
CA TYR A 30 -5.75 -5.79 2.48
C TYR A 30 -5.08 -4.53 1.91
N GLY A 31 -4.42 -3.74 2.77
CA GLY A 31 -3.69 -2.54 2.34
C GLY A 31 -2.54 -2.84 1.37
N ILE A 32 -1.81 -3.94 1.58
CA ILE A 32 -0.76 -4.40 0.66
C ILE A 32 -1.36 -4.72 -0.71
N GLN A 33 -2.43 -5.51 -0.76
CA GLN A 33 -3.07 -5.86 -2.03
C GLN A 33 -3.57 -4.62 -2.78
N GLN A 34 -4.23 -3.70 -2.09
CA GLN A 34 -4.69 -2.44 -2.68
C GLN A 34 -3.53 -1.61 -3.24
N ALA A 35 -2.44 -1.48 -2.48
CA ALA A 35 -1.26 -0.74 -2.92
C ALA A 35 -0.59 -1.38 -4.13
N VAL A 36 -0.45 -2.71 -4.15
CA VAL A 36 0.14 -3.45 -5.28
C VAL A 36 -0.66 -3.24 -6.55
N GLU A 37 -1.98 -3.41 -6.51
CA GLU A 37 -2.84 -3.25 -7.69
C GLU A 37 -2.82 -1.80 -8.21
N MET A 38 -2.90 -0.81 -7.32
CA MET A 38 -2.77 0.59 -7.69
C MET A 38 -1.41 0.89 -8.34
N CYS A 39 -0.31 0.42 -7.73
CA CYS A 39 1.03 0.63 -8.26
C CYS A 39 1.23 -0.05 -9.62
N LYS A 40 0.69 -1.25 -9.85
CA LYS A 40 0.73 -1.91 -11.16
C LYS A 40 0.05 -1.06 -12.23
N VAL A 41 -1.14 -0.51 -11.95
CA VAL A 41 -1.85 0.38 -12.88
C VAL A 41 -1.03 1.62 -13.20
N LEU A 42 -0.44 2.26 -12.18
CA LEU A 42 0.38 3.45 -12.36
C LEU A 42 1.64 3.14 -13.20
N LEU A 43 2.39 2.09 -12.87
CA LEU A 43 3.59 1.70 -13.61
C LEU A 43 3.26 1.28 -15.06
N ALA A 44 2.15 0.58 -15.28
CA ALA A 44 1.72 0.14 -16.60
C ALA A 44 1.29 1.31 -17.50
N SER A 45 0.94 2.48 -16.96
CA SER A 45 0.61 3.65 -17.79
C SER A 45 1.82 4.19 -18.55
N GLY A 46 3.04 3.93 -18.06
CA GLY A 46 4.28 4.48 -18.62
C GLY A 46 4.50 5.97 -18.35
N GLU A 47 3.57 6.65 -17.66
CA GLU A 47 3.66 8.08 -17.35
C GLU A 47 4.42 8.35 -16.04
N VAL A 48 4.47 7.36 -15.14
CA VAL A 48 5.12 7.50 -13.83
C VAL A 48 6.55 6.95 -13.88
N PRO A 49 7.58 7.76 -13.54
CA PRO A 49 8.97 7.29 -13.55
C PRO A 49 9.35 6.51 -12.29
N GLY A 50 8.50 6.48 -11.27
CA GLY A 50 8.78 5.82 -10.00
C GLY A 50 7.65 5.97 -8.98
N LEU A 51 7.86 5.39 -7.79
CA LEU A 51 6.88 5.34 -6.70
C LEU A 51 7.50 5.89 -5.41
N HIS A 52 6.74 6.70 -4.67
CA HIS A 52 7.13 7.21 -3.35
C HIS A 52 6.20 6.65 -2.27
N PHE A 53 6.77 5.93 -1.30
CA PHE A 53 6.01 5.26 -0.24
C PHE A 53 6.10 6.01 1.09
N TYR A 54 4.95 6.33 1.69
CA TYR A 54 4.88 6.79 3.07
C TYR A 54 4.93 5.59 4.03
N THR A 55 6.12 5.28 4.54
CA THR A 55 6.37 4.10 5.38
C THR A 55 5.88 4.25 6.82
N LEU A 56 5.73 5.50 7.31
CA LEU A 56 5.40 5.81 8.70
C LEU A 56 6.34 5.10 9.70
N ASN A 57 7.64 5.05 9.38
CA ASN A 57 8.69 4.37 10.14
C ASN A 57 8.42 2.85 10.35
N ARG A 58 7.71 2.21 9.42
CA ARG A 58 7.45 0.76 9.41
C ARG A 58 7.90 0.15 8.08
N GLU A 59 8.54 -1.01 8.14
CA GLU A 59 9.15 -1.63 6.94
C GLU A 59 8.27 -2.69 6.27
N VAL A 60 7.58 -3.53 7.06
CA VAL A 60 7.00 -4.81 6.59
C VAL A 60 6.05 -4.63 5.41
N ALA A 61 5.11 -3.68 5.48
CA ALA A 61 4.12 -3.50 4.43
C ALA A 61 4.74 -2.98 3.12
N THR A 62 5.64 -2.00 3.21
CA THR A 62 6.28 -1.41 2.03
C THR A 62 7.23 -2.38 1.35
N ILE A 63 8.01 -3.16 2.12
CA ILE A 63 8.86 -4.23 1.56
C ILE A 63 8.01 -5.25 0.80
N GLU A 64 6.90 -5.69 1.39
CA GLU A 64 6.03 -6.68 0.75
C GLU A 64 5.42 -6.15 -0.56
N VAL A 65 4.96 -4.90 -0.59
CA VAL A 65 4.50 -4.26 -1.83
C VAL A 65 5.61 -4.23 -2.88
N LEU A 66 6.82 -3.81 -2.51
CA LEU A 66 7.95 -3.75 -3.44
C LEU A 66 8.35 -5.14 -3.98
N ARG A 67 8.30 -6.19 -3.15
CA ARG A 67 8.54 -7.58 -3.57
C ARG A 67 7.50 -8.04 -4.58
N GLN A 68 6.22 -7.81 -4.31
CA GLN A 68 5.14 -8.19 -5.23
C GLN A 68 5.15 -7.40 -6.54
N LEU A 69 5.72 -6.19 -6.54
CA LEU A 69 5.95 -5.40 -7.75
C LEU A 69 7.25 -5.80 -8.50
N GLY A 70 8.09 -6.68 -7.93
CA GLY A 70 9.39 -7.04 -8.51
C GLY A 70 10.42 -5.91 -8.44
N LEU A 71 10.25 -4.96 -7.52
CA LEU A 71 11.11 -3.78 -7.36
C LEU A 71 12.02 -3.84 -6.11
N TRP A 72 11.95 -4.93 -5.35
CA TRP A 72 12.81 -5.15 -4.19
C TRP A 72 14.10 -5.87 -4.60
N ALA A 73 15.26 -5.27 -4.34
CA ALA A 73 16.54 -5.97 -4.43
C ALA A 73 16.73 -6.84 -3.17
N GLU A 74 16.92 -8.15 -3.35
CA GLU A 74 17.06 -9.09 -2.22
C GLU A 74 18.36 -8.91 -1.42
N ASP A 75 19.37 -8.28 -2.02
CA ASP A 75 20.63 -7.88 -1.37
C ASP A 75 20.79 -6.35 -1.42
N PRO A 76 20.03 -5.60 -0.60
CA PRO A 76 20.22 -4.17 -0.46
C PRO A 76 21.45 -3.96 0.45
N ARG A 77 22.62 -3.85 -0.19
CA ARG A 77 23.89 -3.46 0.44
C ARG A 77 23.74 -2.35 1.49
#